data_AF-A0A0J7KQH0-F1
#
_entry.id   AF-A0A0J7KQH0-F1
#
_cell.length_a   1.000
_cell.length_b   1.000
_cell.length_c   1.000
_cell.angle_alpha   90.00
_cell.angle_beta   90.00
_cell.angle_gamma   90.00
#
_symmetry.space_group_name_H-M   'P 1'
#
loop_
_entity.id
_entity.type
_entity.pdbx_description
1 polymer ?
#
loop_
_entity_poly.entity_id
_entity_poly.type
_entity_poly.pdbx_seq_one_letter_code
_entity_poly.pdbx_strand_id
1 'polypeptide(L)'
;MIKLVCRWKCFQGKHCSVKDFFVRCIGILTKCADINSFRAVFTDVLIVALSETESINSNDLNSCFAAQTRLMKAIKSDVHCYQYENDCAEYGGIDSNQNRFDDCITGSKFIQDLVNKCKSFLTDGERPNPYHCSDFANSFIRVAKHFPLWTAVMPRDKSSVATSVFIIQ
;
A
#
# COMPACT_ATOMS: atom_id res chain seq x y z
N MET A 1 -4.97 -9.60 7.59
CA MET A 1 -4.01 -8.99 6.65
C MET A 1 -2.73 -8.51 7.33
N ILE A 2 -2.80 -7.63 8.35
CA ILE A 2 -1.62 -6.99 8.96
C ILE A 2 -0.58 -7.98 9.52
N LYS A 3 -1.01 -9.04 10.23
CA LYS A 3 -0.11 -10.10 10.73
C LYS A 3 0.71 -10.78 9.61
N LEU A 4 0.19 -10.85 8.40
CA LEU A 4 0.89 -11.45 7.24
C LEU A 4 1.96 -10.49 6.72
N VAL A 5 1.65 -9.20 6.63
CA VAL A 5 2.59 -8.14 6.23
C VAL A 5 3.78 -8.05 7.18
N CYS A 6 3.53 -8.11 8.49
CA CYS A 6 4.58 -8.02 9.50
C CYS A 6 5.62 -9.14 9.42
N ARG A 7 5.32 -10.23 8.71
CA ARG A 7 6.19 -11.42 8.54
C ARG A 7 6.86 -11.49 7.16
N TRP A 8 6.75 -10.45 6.35
CA TRP A 8 7.41 -10.42 5.04
C TRP A 8 8.92 -10.30 5.20
N LYS A 9 9.64 -11.12 4.43
CA LYS A 9 11.11 -11.12 4.37
C LYS A 9 11.70 -9.78 3.95
N CYS A 10 10.95 -8.94 3.23
CA CYS A 10 11.41 -7.61 2.81
C CYS A 10 11.72 -6.66 4.00
N PHE A 11 11.23 -6.97 5.20
CA PHE A 11 11.55 -6.22 6.41
C PHE A 11 12.69 -6.83 7.23
N GLN A 12 13.19 -8.01 6.84
CA GLN A 12 14.30 -8.65 7.54
C GLN A 12 15.57 -7.80 7.38
N GLY A 13 16.23 -7.48 8.49
CA GLY A 13 17.39 -6.59 8.50
C GLY A 13 17.09 -5.10 8.24
N LYS A 14 15.82 -4.69 8.11
CA LYS A 14 15.42 -3.28 8.01
C LYS A 14 15.14 -2.69 9.38
N HIS A 15 15.31 -1.38 9.51
CA HIS A 15 15.02 -0.66 10.74
C HIS A 15 13.53 -0.78 11.12
N CYS A 16 13.22 -0.97 12.41
CA CYS A 16 11.84 -1.21 12.86
C CYS A 16 10.89 -0.05 12.49
N SER A 17 11.39 1.19 12.30
CA SER A 17 10.56 2.33 11.83
C SER A 17 10.07 2.19 10.38
N VAL A 18 10.84 1.56 9.49
CA VAL A 18 10.45 1.35 8.09
C VAL A 18 9.30 0.35 8.04
N LYS A 19 9.42 -0.75 8.80
CA LYS A 19 8.36 -1.74 8.98
C LYS A 19 7.09 -1.09 9.56
N ASP A 20 7.22 -0.35 10.65
CA ASP A 20 6.09 0.33 11.31
C ASP A 20 5.37 1.29 10.34
N PHE A 21 6.12 2.10 9.61
CA PHE A 21 5.58 3.01 8.59
C PHE A 21 4.72 2.28 7.55
N PHE A 22 5.27 1.23 6.92
CA PHE A 22 4.55 0.50 5.87
C PHE A 22 3.37 -0.33 6.41
N VAL A 23 3.51 -0.92 7.61
CA VAL A 23 2.42 -1.63 8.27
C VAL A 23 1.24 -0.69 8.55
N ARG A 24 1.50 0.53 9.02
CA ARG A 24 0.46 1.54 9.23
C ARG A 24 -0.18 2.00 7.93
N CYS A 25 0.61 2.19 6.87
CA CYS A 25 0.08 2.50 5.54
C CYS A 25 -0.88 1.41 5.03
N ILE A 26 -0.54 0.14 5.23
CA ILE A 26 -1.44 -0.98 4.88
C ILE A 26 -2.67 -0.99 5.78
N GLY A 27 -2.53 -0.65 7.07
CA GLY A 27 -3.66 -0.42 7.97
C GLY A 27 -4.65 0.60 7.42
N ILE A 28 -4.16 1.73 6.91
CA ILE A 28 -4.99 2.76 6.26
C ILE A 28 -5.71 2.18 5.03
N LEU A 29 -4.99 1.45 4.17
CA LEU A 29 -5.58 0.84 2.97
C LEU A 29 -6.69 -0.16 3.28
N THR A 30 -6.57 -0.95 4.35
CA THR A 30 -7.63 -1.89 4.76
C THR A 30 -8.94 -1.18 5.12
N LYS A 31 -8.88 0.10 5.50
CA LYS A 31 -10.03 0.93 5.84
C LYS A 31 -10.59 1.73 4.65
N CYS A 32 -9.91 1.74 3.50
CA CYS A 32 -10.43 2.42 2.32
C CYS A 32 -11.74 1.76 1.87
N ALA A 33 -12.81 2.57 1.75
CA ALA A 33 -14.10 2.15 1.21
C ALA A 33 -14.34 2.66 -0.23
N ASP A 34 -13.51 3.59 -0.70
CA ASP A 34 -13.59 4.18 -2.03
C ASP A 34 -12.33 3.87 -2.87
N ILE A 35 -12.54 3.59 -4.15
CA ILE A 35 -11.48 3.23 -5.10
C ILE A 35 -10.49 4.36 -5.35
N ASN A 36 -10.93 5.62 -5.31
CA ASN A 36 -10.05 6.77 -5.49
C ASN A 36 -9.19 6.99 -4.24
N SER A 37 -9.77 6.79 -3.05
CA SER A 37 -9.02 6.82 -1.79
C SER A 37 -7.97 5.72 -1.76
N PHE A 38 -8.33 4.49 -2.13
CA PHE A 38 -7.38 3.39 -2.28
C PHE A 38 -6.30 3.74 -3.30
N ARG A 39 -6.67 4.25 -4.48
CA ARG A 39 -5.72 4.66 -5.52
C ARG A 39 -4.71 5.68 -4.99
N ALA A 40 -5.16 6.71 -4.29
CA ALA A 40 -4.29 7.76 -3.77
C ALA A 40 -3.29 7.20 -2.76
N VAL A 41 -3.77 6.46 -1.75
CA VAL A 41 -2.89 5.90 -0.72
C VAL A 41 -1.96 4.84 -1.31
N PHE A 42 -2.46 3.97 -2.19
CA PHE A 42 -1.65 2.95 -2.87
C PHE A 42 -0.52 3.56 -3.70
N THR A 43 -0.83 4.62 -4.45
CA THR A 43 0.14 5.37 -5.26
C THR A 43 1.21 5.99 -4.37
N ASP A 44 0.80 6.68 -3.29
CA ASP A 44 1.74 7.30 -2.36
C ASP A 44 2.68 6.28 -1.71
N VAL A 45 2.15 5.11 -1.32
CA VAL A 45 2.94 4.02 -0.74
C VAL A 45 3.96 3.49 -1.74
N LEU A 46 3.57 3.31 -3.01
CA LEU A 46 4.49 2.83 -4.04
C LEU A 46 5.57 3.85 -4.39
N ILE A 47 5.22 5.14 -4.48
CA ILE A 47 6.20 6.20 -4.73
C ILE A 47 7.26 6.17 -3.61
N VAL A 48 6.83 6.17 -2.34
CA VAL A 48 7.76 6.14 -1.21
C VAL A 48 8.57 4.84 -1.15
N ALA A 49 8.00 3.70 -1.53
CA ALA A 49 8.72 2.43 -1.50
C ALA A 49 9.73 2.26 -2.64
N LEU A 50 9.45 2.84 -3.82
CA LEU A 50 10.26 2.69 -5.05
C LEU A 50 11.25 3.83 -5.29
N SER A 51 11.03 5.01 -4.72
CA SER A 51 11.95 6.13 -4.83
C SER A 51 13.18 5.91 -3.96
N GLU A 52 14.37 5.83 -4.57
CA GLU A 52 15.64 5.78 -3.85
C GLU A 52 16.01 7.15 -3.25
N THR A 53 15.60 8.20 -3.94
CA THR A 53 15.96 9.59 -3.65
C THR A 53 14.73 10.49 -3.67
N GLU A 54 14.85 11.64 -3.01
CA GLU A 54 13.83 12.67 -2.88
C GLU A 54 14.34 13.94 -3.56
N SER A 55 13.55 14.48 -4.48
CA SER A 55 13.81 15.79 -5.07
C SER A 55 13.39 16.88 -4.08
N ILE A 56 14.20 17.94 -3.98
CA ILE A 56 13.95 19.08 -3.08
C ILE A 56 12.83 19.98 -3.63
N ASN A 57 12.45 19.79 -4.90
CA ASN A 57 11.41 20.57 -5.58
C ASN A 57 10.02 20.27 -5.00
N SER A 58 9.64 21.08 -4.00
CA SER A 58 8.38 21.02 -3.27
C SER A 58 7.11 21.24 -4.12
N ASN A 59 7.26 21.67 -5.37
CA ASN A 59 6.15 21.95 -6.27
C ASN A 59 5.59 20.69 -6.97
N ASP A 60 6.32 19.57 -6.93
CA ASP A 60 5.78 18.32 -7.50
C ASP A 60 4.89 17.59 -6.49
N LEU A 61 3.59 17.61 -6.78
CA LEU A 61 2.56 16.91 -6.01
C LEU A 61 2.79 15.39 -5.94
N ASN A 62 3.50 14.81 -6.91
CA ASN A 62 3.81 13.38 -6.97
C ASN A 62 5.24 13.06 -6.51
N SER A 63 5.96 14.02 -5.93
CA SER A 63 7.27 13.75 -5.33
C SER A 63 7.18 12.77 -4.17
N CYS A 64 8.27 12.02 -3.94
CA CYS A 64 8.40 11.12 -2.79
C CYS A 64 8.17 11.85 -1.46
N PHE A 65 8.70 13.05 -1.31
CA PHE A 65 8.51 13.87 -0.11
C PHE A 65 7.04 14.27 0.10
N ALA A 66 6.33 14.66 -0.96
CA ALA A 66 4.91 14.99 -0.88
C ALA A 66 4.06 13.75 -0.53
N ALA A 67 4.34 12.61 -1.14
CA ALA A 67 3.69 11.33 -0.84
C ALA A 67 3.92 10.89 0.61
N GLN A 68 5.18 10.93 1.08
CA GLN A 68 5.54 10.64 2.47
C GLN A 68 4.80 11.55 3.44
N THR A 69 4.75 12.86 3.17
CA THR A 69 4.07 13.84 4.00
C THR A 69 2.56 13.55 4.11
N ARG A 70 1.91 13.21 2.98
CA ARG A 70 0.49 12.81 2.98
C ARG A 70 0.25 11.55 3.80
N LEU A 71 1.09 10.53 3.65
CA LEU A 71 0.99 9.29 4.41
C LEU A 71 1.20 9.53 5.90
N MET A 72 2.22 10.30 6.29
CA MET A 72 2.46 10.63 7.70
C MET A 72 1.29 11.41 8.31
N LYS A 73 0.70 12.35 7.55
CA LYS A 73 -0.49 13.07 7.99
C LYS A 73 -1.68 12.12 8.18
N ALA A 74 -1.90 11.21 7.23
CA ALA A 74 -2.97 10.21 7.30
C ALA A 74 -2.79 9.27 8.51
N ILE A 75 -1.56 8.81 8.77
CA ILE A 75 -1.22 7.99 9.93
C ILE A 75 -1.50 8.74 11.23
N LYS A 76 -1.12 10.03 11.33
CA LYS A 76 -1.37 10.85 12.53
C LYS A 76 -2.84 11.11 12.78
N SER A 77 -3.64 11.30 11.72
CA SER A 77 -5.09 11.48 11.85
C SER A 77 -5.83 10.19 12.22
N ASP A 78 -5.24 9.02 11.94
CA ASP A 78 -5.79 7.73 12.30
C ASP A 78 -5.38 7.35 13.73
N VAL A 79 -5.86 8.15 14.70
CA VAL A 79 -5.51 8.12 16.14
C VAL A 79 -5.79 6.76 16.82
N HIS A 80 -6.48 5.83 16.15
CA HIS A 80 -6.86 4.53 16.68
C HIS A 80 -6.02 3.33 16.21
N CYS A 81 -4.97 3.53 15.41
CA CYS A 81 -4.32 2.39 14.75
C CYS A 81 -3.09 1.82 15.46
N TYR A 82 -3.34 0.69 16.12
CA TYR A 82 -2.39 -0.36 16.52
C TYR A 82 -1.35 0.05 17.59
N GLN A 83 -1.65 -0.26 18.84
CA GLN A 83 -0.60 -0.60 19.81
C GLN A 83 0.04 -1.92 19.36
N TYR A 84 0.93 -1.84 18.37
CA TYR A 84 1.78 -2.96 18.01
C TYR A 84 2.91 -2.97 19.03
N GLU A 85 2.83 -3.88 20.01
CA GLU A 85 3.98 -4.26 20.81
C GLU A 85 5.03 -4.81 19.85
N ASN A 86 5.98 -3.94 19.53
CA ASN A 86 7.00 -4.17 18.54
C ASN A 86 8.06 -5.07 19.16
N ASP A 87 7.73 -6.33 19.36
CA ASP A 87 8.74 -7.36 19.57
C ASP A 87 9.49 -7.46 18.23
N CYS A 88 10.58 -6.72 18.11
CA CYS A 88 11.56 -6.85 17.03
C CYS A 88 12.31 -8.20 17.15
N ALA A 89 11.64 -9.26 17.63
CA ALA A 89 12.12 -10.63 17.58
C ALA A 89 12.16 -11.07 16.12
N GLU A 90 13.33 -11.54 15.68
CA GLU A 90 13.54 -12.15 14.37
C GLU A 90 12.67 -13.41 14.23
N TYR A 91 11.43 -13.24 13.80
CA TYR A 91 10.63 -14.36 13.32
C TYR A 91 11.10 -14.70 11.90
N GLY A 92 11.50 -15.95 11.68
CA GLY A 92 11.82 -16.49 10.36
C GLY A 92 10.75 -16.09 9.34
N GLY A 93 11.14 -15.29 8.35
CA GLY A 93 10.22 -14.72 7.38
C GLY A 93 9.55 -15.81 6.54
N ILE A 94 8.25 -15.63 6.26
CA ILE A 94 7.54 -16.56 5.40
C ILE A 94 8.04 -16.34 3.97
N ASP A 95 8.53 -17.40 3.33
CA ASP A 95 8.86 -17.35 1.92
C ASP A 95 7.57 -17.25 1.12
N SER A 96 7.34 -16.13 0.44
CA SER A 96 6.18 -15.93 -0.44
C SER A 96 6.31 -16.74 -1.75
N ASN A 97 7.01 -17.87 -1.72
CA ASN A 97 7.21 -18.79 -2.83
C ASN A 97 6.02 -19.75 -2.98
N GLN A 98 4.80 -19.20 -2.98
CA GLN A 98 3.60 -19.92 -3.39
C GLN A 98 2.98 -19.19 -4.58
N ASN A 99 3.31 -19.71 -5.76
CA ASN A 99 2.71 -19.47 -7.08
C ASN A 99 1.21 -19.84 -7.14
N ARG A 100 0.41 -19.44 -6.14
CA ARG A 100 -1.02 -19.83 -6.00
C ARG A 100 -2.00 -18.66 -6.05
N PHE A 101 -1.52 -17.45 -6.35
CA PHE A 101 -2.34 -16.23 -6.41
C PHE A 101 -2.51 -15.67 -7.84
N ASP A 102 -2.33 -16.51 -8.85
CA ASP A 102 -2.63 -16.13 -10.25
C ASP A 102 -4.13 -16.30 -10.54
N ASP A 103 -4.63 -15.39 -11.39
CA ASP A 103 -5.97 -15.34 -11.99
C ASP A 103 -7.07 -14.47 -11.34
N CYS A 104 -6.73 -13.27 -10.84
CA CYS A 104 -7.70 -12.15 -10.87
C CYS A 104 -7.35 -11.17 -12.00
N ILE A 105 -7.93 -11.39 -13.19
CA ILE A 105 -7.63 -10.62 -14.42
C ILE A 105 -7.93 -9.12 -14.23
N THR A 106 -9.07 -8.77 -13.62
CA THR A 106 -9.52 -7.38 -13.46
C THR A 106 -8.69 -6.60 -12.44
N GLY A 107 -8.40 -7.21 -11.28
CA GLY A 107 -7.55 -6.60 -10.26
C GLY A 107 -6.11 -6.42 -10.73
N SER A 108 -5.60 -7.38 -11.52
CA SER A 108 -4.25 -7.32 -12.07
C SER A 108 -4.03 -6.11 -12.99
N LYS A 109 -4.96 -5.83 -13.93
CA LYS A 109 -4.81 -4.70 -14.86
C LYS A 109 -4.85 -3.35 -14.14
N PHE A 110 -5.81 -3.16 -13.23
CA PHE A 110 -5.93 -1.91 -12.45
C PHE A 110 -4.66 -1.60 -11.66
N ILE A 111 -4.11 -2.59 -10.96
CA ILE A 111 -2.89 -2.41 -10.18
C ILE A 111 -1.69 -2.14 -11.10
N GLN A 112 -1.57 -2.83 -12.24
CA GLN A 112 -0.50 -2.58 -13.20
C GLN A 112 -0.54 -1.16 -13.77
N ASP A 113 -1.72 -0.64 -14.09
CA ASP A 113 -1.89 0.73 -14.56
C ASP A 113 -1.39 1.75 -13.51
N LEU A 114 -1.67 1.50 -12.22
CA LEU A 114 -1.15 2.32 -11.13
C LEU A 114 0.37 2.20 -10.97
N VAL A 115 0.92 0.99 -11.06
CA VAL A 115 2.37 0.76 -10.98
C VAL A 115 3.09 1.48 -12.11
N ASN A 116 2.59 1.38 -13.35
CA ASN A 116 3.16 2.07 -14.50
C ASN A 116 3.10 3.59 -14.33
N LYS A 117 2.00 4.10 -13.79
CA LYS A 117 1.88 5.52 -13.44
C LYS A 117 2.91 5.92 -12.37
N CYS A 118 3.09 5.14 -11.32
CA CYS A 118 4.08 5.42 -10.26
C CYS A 118 5.50 5.50 -10.83
N LYS A 119 5.86 4.60 -11.74
CA LYS A 119 7.19 4.60 -12.38
C LYS A 119 7.49 5.89 -13.13
N SER A 120 6.47 6.55 -13.70
CA SER A 120 6.64 7.85 -14.37
C SER A 120 6.93 9.01 -13.41
N PHE A 121 6.70 8.83 -12.11
CA PHE A 121 6.98 9.82 -11.06
C PHE A 121 8.31 9.60 -10.35
N LEU A 122 8.99 8.48 -10.62
CA LEU A 122 10.30 8.22 -10.06
C LEU A 122 11.30 9.17 -10.70
N THR A 123 11.82 10.08 -9.89
CA THR A 123 12.80 11.09 -10.29
C THR A 123 14.04 10.94 -9.44
N ASP A 124 15.20 11.20 -10.04
CA ASP A 124 16.45 11.25 -9.31
C ASP A 124 16.49 12.55 -8.50
N GLY A 125 16.57 12.39 -7.18
CA GLY A 125 16.72 13.46 -6.21
C GLY A 125 18.11 13.48 -5.56
N GLU A 126 18.38 14.55 -4.82
CA GLU A 126 19.66 14.75 -4.14
C GLU A 126 19.71 14.09 -2.76
N ARG A 127 18.55 13.92 -2.12
CA ARG A 127 18.45 13.40 -0.75
C ARG A 127 18.05 11.92 -0.77
N PRO A 128 18.70 11.02 -0.02
CA PRO A 128 18.27 9.63 0.06
C PRO A 128 16.93 9.51 0.82
N ASN A 129 16.04 8.67 0.30
CA ASN A 129 14.77 8.34 0.95
C ASN A 129 14.99 7.26 2.04
N PRO A 130 14.73 7.55 3.33
CA PRO A 130 14.93 6.58 4.41
C PRO A 130 13.93 5.42 4.41
N TYR A 131 12.84 5.51 3.64
CA TYR A 131 11.81 4.48 3.52
C TYR A 131 11.90 3.68 2.22
N HIS A 132 12.94 3.87 1.41
CA HIS A 132 13.13 3.09 0.19
C HIS A 132 13.18 1.58 0.49
N CYS A 133 12.26 0.82 -0.12
CA CYS A 133 12.14 -0.62 0.06
C CYS A 133 11.45 -1.26 -1.17
N SER A 134 12.22 -1.47 -2.23
CA SER A 134 11.75 -2.08 -3.47
C SER A 134 11.20 -3.51 -3.28
N ASP A 135 11.80 -4.32 -2.38
CA ASP A 135 11.30 -5.66 -2.04
C ASP A 135 9.90 -5.65 -1.42
N PHE A 136 9.64 -4.64 -0.58
CA PHE A 136 8.30 -4.41 -0.04
C PHE A 136 7.34 -4.04 -1.17
N ALA A 137 7.71 -3.12 -2.06
CA ALA A 137 6.87 -2.72 -3.18
C ALA A 137 6.46 -3.93 -4.04
N ASN A 138 7.41 -4.82 -4.34
CA ASN A 138 7.14 -6.05 -5.10
C ASN A 138 6.16 -7.00 -4.39
N SER A 139 6.36 -7.20 -3.08
CA SER A 139 5.47 -8.01 -2.26
C SER A 139 4.08 -7.38 -2.16
N PHE A 140 4.03 -6.07 -2.02
CA PHE A 140 2.82 -5.29 -1.87
C PHE A 140 1.99 -5.26 -3.16
N ILE A 141 2.61 -5.05 -4.33
CA ILE A 141 1.95 -5.11 -5.65
C ILE A 141 1.28 -6.47 -5.86
N ARG A 142 1.93 -7.56 -5.46
CA ARG A 142 1.39 -8.91 -5.58
C ARG A 142 0.09 -9.09 -4.81
N VAL A 143 0.06 -8.63 -3.57
CA VAL A 143 -1.12 -8.71 -2.70
C VAL A 143 -2.20 -7.71 -3.13
N ALA A 144 -1.80 -6.54 -3.66
CA ALA A 144 -2.71 -5.52 -4.15
C ALA A 144 -3.59 -5.97 -5.31
N LYS A 145 -3.17 -6.98 -6.10
CA LYS A 145 -4.04 -7.59 -7.12
C LYS A 145 -5.35 -8.13 -6.54
N HIS A 146 -5.34 -8.48 -5.24
CA HIS A 146 -6.47 -9.03 -4.50
C HIS A 146 -7.07 -8.03 -3.51
N PHE A 147 -6.88 -6.71 -3.74
CA PHE A 147 -7.37 -5.66 -2.83
C PHE A 147 -8.86 -5.76 -2.47
N PRO A 148 -9.79 -6.21 -3.34
CA PRO A 148 -11.19 -6.36 -2.93
C PRO A 148 -11.41 -7.37 -1.80
N LEU A 149 -10.47 -8.32 -1.60
CA LEU A 149 -10.59 -9.35 -0.57
C LEU A 149 -10.16 -8.88 0.82
N TRP A 150 -9.40 -7.78 0.91
CA TRP A 150 -8.80 -7.33 2.17
C TRP A 150 -8.97 -5.83 2.44
N THR A 151 -9.67 -5.12 1.55
CA THR A 151 -10.12 -3.73 1.74
C THR A 151 -11.64 -3.70 1.71
N ALA A 152 -12.24 -2.58 2.14
CA ALA A 152 -13.68 -2.33 1.96
C ALA A 152 -14.01 -1.81 0.55
N VAL A 153 -13.06 -1.76 -0.37
CA VAL A 153 -13.27 -1.30 -1.76
C VAL A 153 -13.83 -2.43 -2.60
N MET A 154 -15.14 -2.47 -2.76
CA MET A 154 -15.78 -3.37 -3.72
C MET A 154 -15.80 -2.76 -5.13
N PRO A 155 -15.47 -3.53 -6.17
CA PRO A 155 -15.83 -3.17 -7.54
C PRO A 155 -17.35 -3.03 -7.61
N ARG A 156 -17.86 -1.87 -8.05
CA ARG A 156 -19.29 -1.77 -8.34
C ARG A 156 -19.58 -2.63 -9.56
N ASP A 157 -20.41 -3.66 -9.39
CA ASP A 157 -20.93 -4.41 -10.52
C ASP A 157 -21.65 -3.44 -11.46
N LYS A 158 -21.22 -3.40 -12.73
CA LYS A 158 -21.95 -2.68 -13.78
C LYS A 158 -23.22 -3.42 -14.22
N SER A 159 -23.59 -4.51 -13.54
CA SER A 159 -24.73 -5.37 -13.86
C SER A 159 -25.90 -5.25 -12.89
N SER A 160 -26.00 -4.22 -12.06
CA SER A 160 -27.28 -3.89 -11.42
C SER A 160 -28.04 -2.88 -12.27
N VAL A 161 -28.74 -3.39 -13.29
CA VAL A 161 -30.02 -2.80 -13.66
C VAL A 161 -30.86 -2.72 -12.39
N ALA A 162 -31.50 -1.58 -12.19
CA ALA A 162 -32.36 -1.29 -11.05
C ALA A 162 -33.29 -2.47 -10.72
N THR A 163 -33.17 -3.01 -9.52
CA THR A 163 -34.33 -3.62 -8.86
C THR A 163 -34.30 -3.15 -7.42
N SER A 164 -35.13 -2.14 -7.18
CA SER A 164 -35.57 -1.68 -5.88
C SER A 164 -36.15 -2.83 -5.05
N VAL A 165 -36.21 -2.57 -3.74
CA VAL A 165 -36.93 -3.31 -2.69
C VAL A 165 -36.15 -4.46 -2.06
N PHE A 166 -35.59 -4.19 -0.88
CA PHE A 166 -35.82 -5.04 0.29
C PHE A 166 -36.05 -4.15 1.52
N ILE A 167 -37.32 -4.07 1.92
CA ILE A 167 -37.76 -3.74 3.27
C ILE A 167 -37.52 -4.99 4.11
N ILE A 168 -36.91 -4.87 5.29
CA ILE A 168 -37.06 -5.85 6.35
C ILE A 168 -37.48 -5.08 7.61
N GLN A 169 -38.72 -5.36 8.03
CA GLN A 169 -39.24 -5.09 9.37
C GLN A 169 -38.67 -6.08 10.37
#